data_AF-A0A5N7ZV57-F1
#
_entry.id   AF-A0A5N7ZV57-F1
#
_cell.length_a   1.000
_cell.length_b   1.000
_cell.length_c   1.000
_cell.angle_alpha   90.00
_cell.angle_beta   90.00
_cell.angle_gamma   90.00
#
_symmetry.space_group_name_H-M   'P 1'
#
loop_
_entity.id
_entity.type
_entity.pdbx_description
1 polymer ?
#
loop_
_entity_poly.entity_id
_entity_poly.type
_entity_poly.pdbx_seq_one_letter_code
_entity_poly.pdbx_strand_id
1 'polypeptide(L)' 'MSDESPVSLACAVLTVSDTRSAGDDTSGNLLAQNLARAGHQCVRRDIVKDNVYQIRRILSDWIADPEV' A
#
# COMPACT_ATOMS: atom_id res chain seq x y z
N MET A 1 -34.08 -0.02 -3.44
CA MET A 1 -32.86 0.68 -3.01
C MET A 1 -31.84 -0.42 -2.78
N SER A 2 -30.84 -0.54 -3.65
CA SER A 2 -29.81 -1.58 -3.52
C SER A 2 -29.03 -1.33 -2.25
N ASP A 3 -29.07 -2.31 -1.35
CA ASP A 3 -28.34 -2.34 -0.10
C ASP A 3 -26.90 -2.78 -0.38
N GLU A 4 -26.12 -1.97 -1.09
CA GLU A 4 -24.70 -2.25 -1.30
C GLU A 4 -23.91 -1.70 -0.11
N SER A 5 -23.65 -2.60 0.84
CA SER A 5 -22.69 -2.36 1.90
C SER A 5 -21.29 -2.24 1.27
N PRO A 6 -20.47 -1.26 1.68
CA PRO A 6 -19.13 -1.10 1.13
C PRO A 6 -18.28 -2.33 1.41
N VAL A 7 -17.62 -2.84 0.37
CA VAL A 7 -16.74 -4.02 0.44
C VAL A 7 -15.36 -3.61 0.95
N SER A 8 -14.87 -4.31 1.97
CA SER A 8 -13.49 -4.14 2.45
C SER A 8 -12.50 -4.68 1.40
N LEU A 9 -11.39 -3.96 1.20
CA LEU A 9 -10.35 -4.32 0.24
C LEU A 9 -9.05 -4.59 0.98
N ALA A 10 -8.29 -5.58 0.50
CA ALA A 10 -6.87 -5.70 0.81
C ALA A 10 -6.10 -4.71 -0.08
N CYS A 11 -5.17 -3.98 0.51
CA CYS A 11 -4.40 -2.94 -0.18
C CYS A 11 -2.93 -3.02 0.20
N ALA A 12 -2.06 -2.76 -0.76
CA ALA A 12 -0.63 -2.59 -0.54
C ALA A 12 -0.23 -1.12 -0.69
N VAL A 13 0.70 -0.66 0.14
CA VAL A 13 1.22 0.73 0.11
C VAL A 13 2.72 0.72 -0.14
N LEU A 14 3.15 1.23 -1.30
CA LEU A 14 4.56 1.43 -1.64
C LEU A 14 4.91 2.91 -1.60
N THR A 15 5.83 3.29 -0.72
CA THR A 15 6.43 4.63 -0.76
C THR A 15 7.67 4.59 -1.65
N VAL A 16 7.70 5.42 -2.70
CA VAL A 16 8.89 5.62 -3.52
C VAL A 16 9.63 6.84 -3.00
N SER A 17 10.84 6.67 -2.48
CA SER A 17 11.66 7.76 -1.97
C SER A 17 13.13 7.40 -1.82
N ASP A 18 14.01 8.33 -2.20
CA ASP A 18 15.45 8.19 -2.02
C ASP A 18 15.94 8.55 -0.61
N THR A 19 15.14 9.24 0.19
CA THR A 19 15.56 9.77 1.49
C THR A 19 14.75 9.24 2.67
N ARG A 20 13.51 8.81 2.44
CA ARG A 20 12.65 8.29 3.51
C ARG A 20 13.08 6.90 3.99
N SER A 21 12.70 6.62 5.22
CA SER A 21 12.82 5.36 5.95
C SER A 21 11.50 5.06 6.66
N ALA A 22 11.40 3.89 7.32
CA ALA A 22 10.20 3.53 8.06
C ALA A 22 9.84 4.53 9.18
N GLY A 23 10.84 5.21 9.77
CA GLY A 23 10.64 6.16 10.86
C GLY A 23 10.06 7.52 10.44
N ASP A 24 10.23 7.89 9.18
CA ASP A 24 9.84 9.21 8.65
C ASP A 24 8.98 9.15 7.38
N ASP A 25 8.49 7.96 7.01
CA ASP A 25 7.51 7.77 5.95
C ASP A 25 6.10 8.25 6.35
N THR A 26 5.96 9.57 6.45
CA THR A 26 4.72 10.24 6.86
C THR A 26 3.57 9.96 5.91
N SER A 27 3.85 9.92 4.60
CA SER A 27 2.82 9.71 3.57
C SER A 27 2.34 8.27 3.53
N GLY A 28 3.24 7.28 3.60
CA GLY A 28 2.84 5.87 3.68
C GLY A 28 2.09 5.57 4.97
N ASN A 29 2.50 6.16 6.10
CA ASN A 29 1.75 6.07 7.37
C ASN A 29 0.33 6.66 7.23
N LEU A 30 0.21 7.85 6.65
CA LEU A 30 -1.08 8.52 6.46
C LEU A 30 -2.01 7.70 5.57
N LEU A 31 -1.51 7.15 4.46
CA LEU A 31 -2.32 6.36 3.54
C LEU A 31 -2.82 5.06 4.19
N ALA A 32 -1.95 4.34 4.91
CA ALA A 32 -2.34 3.14 5.65
C ALA A 32 -3.41 3.42 6.71
N GLN A 33 -3.30 4.55 7.42
CA GLN A 33 -4.32 4.98 8.39
C GLN A 33 -5.65 5.31 7.70
N ASN A 34 -5.62 5.97 6.55
CA ASN A 34 -6.83 6.32 5.81
C ASN A 34 -7.54 5.08 5.25
N LEU A 35 -6.78 4.08 4.77
CA LEU A 35 -7.33 2.78 4.39
C LEU A 35 -8.09 2.14 5.55
N ALA A 36 -7.45 2.05 6.72
CA ALA A 36 -8.08 1.49 7.92
C ALA A 36 -9.33 2.27 8.34
N ARG A 37 -9.28 3.61 8.31
CA ARG A 37 -10.43 4.48 8.64
C ARG A 37 -11.60 4.31 7.68
N ALA A 38 -11.33 3.95 6.42
CA ALA A 38 -12.35 3.65 5.42
C ALA A 38 -12.85 2.20 5.47
N GLY A 39 -12.30 1.36 6.36
CA GLY A 39 -12.69 -0.04 6.50
C GLY A 39 -11.93 -1.01 5.58
N HIS A 40 -10.84 -0.56 4.93
CA HIS A 40 -9.94 -1.40 4.15
C HIS A 40 -8.76 -1.90 5.01
N GLN A 41 -8.02 -2.88 4.48
CA GLN A 41 -6.85 -3.47 5.15
C GLN A 41 -5.56 -3.13 4.39
N CYS A 42 -4.54 -2.67 5.09
CA CYS A 42 -3.20 -2.54 4.54
C CYS A 42 -2.44 -3.85 4.78
N VAL A 43 -2.40 -4.73 3.78
CA VAL A 43 -1.84 -6.11 3.89
C VAL A 43 -0.36 -6.17 3.58
N ARG A 44 0.18 -5.18 2.86
CA ARG A 44 1.59 -5.03 2.54
C ARG A 44 1.99 -3.57 2.60
N ARG A 45 3.22 -3.31 3.05
CA ARG A 45 3.80 -1.97 3.04
C ARG A 45 5.30 -2.06 2.86
N ASP A 46 5.85 -1.21 2.00
CA ASP A 46 7.29 -1.14 1.79
C ASP A 46 7.72 0.28 1.33
N ILE A 47 9.04 0.53 1.37
CA ILE A 47 9.68 1.76 0.90
C ILE A 47 10.80 1.37 -0.07
N VAL A 48 10.79 1.96 -1.26
CA VAL A 48 11.77 1.69 -2.32
C VAL A 48 12.41 2.98 -2.82
N LYS A 49 13.63 2.89 -3.34
CA LYS A 49 14.28 4.01 -4.04
C LYS A 49 13.56 4.34 -5.33
N ASP A 50 13.78 5.54 -5.86
CA ASP A 50 13.25 5.94 -7.17
C ASP A 50 14.01 5.24 -8.32
N ASN A 51 13.77 3.93 -8.40
CA ASN A 51 14.39 3.03 -9.35
C ASN A 51 13.33 2.16 -10.00
N VAL A 52 13.15 2.34 -11.31
CA VAL A 52 12.12 1.66 -12.10
C VAL A 52 12.15 0.14 -11.96
N TYR A 53 13.33 -0.47 -11.83
CA TYR A 53 13.44 -1.93 -11.73
C TYR A 53 13.06 -2.44 -10.35
N GLN A 54 13.41 -1.72 -9.29
CA GLN A 54 13.03 -2.08 -7.92
C GLN A 54 11.52 -1.92 -7.71
N ILE A 55 10.94 -0.82 -8.21
CA ILE A 55 9.49 -0.59 -8.18
C ILE A 55 8.76 -1.72 -8.91
N ARG A 56 9.20 -2.06 -10.14
CA ARG A 56 8.59 -3.13 -10.92
C ARG A 56 8.67 -4.48 -10.22
N ARG A 57 9.77 -4.79 -9.56
CA ARG A 57 9.91 -6.02 -8.78
C ARG A 57 8.83 -6.09 -7.69
N ILE A 58 8.78 -5.09 -6.80
CA ILE A 58 7.83 -5.09 -5.67
C ILE A 58 6.39 -5.17 -6.16
N LEU A 59 6.04 -4.39 -7.19
CA LEU A 59 4.69 -4.43 -7.76
C LEU A 59 4.37 -5.78 -8.40
N SER A 60 5.32 -6.40 -9.11
CA SER A 60 5.09 -7.73 -9.71
C SER A 60 4.91 -8.79 -8.64
N ASP A 61 5.69 -8.72 -7.55
CA ASP A 61 5.56 -9.62 -6.40
C ASP A 61 4.17 -9.48 -5.77
N TRP A 62 3.67 -8.25 -5.58
CA TRP A 62 2.35 -7.99 -5.01
C TRP A 62 1.19 -8.33 -5.95
N ILE A 63 1.33 -8.12 -7.26
CA ILE A 63 0.30 -8.51 -8.25
C ILE A 63 0.09 -10.04 -8.25
N ALA A 64 1.13 -10.81 -7.97
CA ALA A 64 1.07 -12.27 -7.91
C ALA A 64 0.69 -12.81 -6.52
N ASP A 65 0.60 -11.94 -5.51
CA ASP A 65 0.30 -12.32 -4.13
C ASP A 65 -1.22 -12.44 -3.95
N PRO A 66 -1.77 -13.64 -3.65
CA PRO A 66 -3.21 -13.83 -3.50
C PRO A 66 -3.80 -13.12 -2.26
N GLU A 67 -2.96 -12.61 -1.35
CA GLU A 67 -3.40 -11.82 -0.20
C GLU A 67 -3.53 -10.31 -0.49
N VAL A 68 -3.14 -9.85 -1.68
CA VAL A 68 -3.15 -8.44 -2.12
C VAL A 68 -4.18 -8.21 -3.21
#